data_AF-A0A3S2PJD4-F1
#
_entry.id   AF-A0A3S2PJD4-F1
#
_cell.length_a   1.000
_cell.length_b   1.000
_cell.length_c   1.000
_cell.angle_alpha   90.00
_cell.angle_beta   90.00
_cell.angle_gamma   90.00
#
_symmetry.space_group_name_H-M   'P 1'
#
loop_
_entity.id
_entity.type
_entity.pdbx_description
1 polymer ?
#
loop_
_entity_poly.entity_id
_entity_poly.type
_entity_poly.pdbx_seq_one_letter_code
_entity_poly.pdbx_strand_id
1 'polypeptide(L)'
;MKIKPFLESENDDIRYASILLMGNLSKFGSGEPVFKDQIHNVLVSLLLHLVDPNPQVVKACKFAMRVCAPVVGSEQITAMFQNHLHEDKSLHYGEFINDLTKYLIQDFPGMLNFYHISVIQFFKSNWPEVRAAAAMFIGFLLGNLQQEHFSQLNMATVTKGLVLLLQDSDPVVRAKAAEAMGQFH
;
A
#
# COMPACT_ATOMS: atom_id res chain seq x y z
N MET A 1 1.27 9.27 -17.44
CA MET A 1 1.41 10.43 -16.54
C MET A 1 2.17 9.99 -15.30
N LYS A 2 3.27 10.65 -14.90
CA LYS A 2 4.04 10.25 -13.70
C LYS A 2 3.45 10.92 -12.46
N ILE A 3 2.39 10.35 -11.87
CA ILE A 3 1.71 10.97 -10.72
C ILE A 3 2.30 10.58 -9.36
N LYS A 4 2.98 9.42 -9.29
CA LYS A 4 3.54 8.85 -8.05
C LYS A 4 4.35 9.84 -7.18
N PRO A 5 5.25 10.68 -7.73
CA PRO A 5 6.00 11.64 -6.89
C PRO A 5 5.11 12.64 -6.15
N PHE A 6 3.95 12.98 -6.69
CA PHE A 6 3.03 13.94 -6.07
C PHE A 6 2.22 13.31 -4.93
N LEU A 7 1.95 12.00 -5.01
CA LEU A 7 1.32 11.23 -3.92
C LEU A 7 2.23 11.16 -2.67
N GLU A 8 3.54 11.35 -2.85
CA GLU A 8 4.55 11.26 -1.80
C GLU A 8 5.13 12.65 -1.44
N SER A 9 4.49 13.74 -1.91
CA SER A 9 4.92 15.11 -1.62
C SER A 9 4.82 15.41 -0.13
N GLU A 10 5.75 16.16 0.46
CA GLU A 10 5.61 16.63 1.85
C GLU A 10 4.44 17.60 2.02
N ASN A 11 4.06 18.32 0.95
CA ASN A 11 2.90 19.18 0.93
C ASN A 11 1.62 18.35 0.79
N ASP A 12 0.77 18.45 1.80
CA ASP A 12 -0.48 17.70 1.92
C ASP A 12 -1.54 18.13 0.89
N ASP A 13 -1.63 19.41 0.53
CA ASP A 13 -2.50 19.88 -0.56
C ASP A 13 -2.10 19.25 -1.90
N ILE A 14 -0.80 19.11 -2.17
CA ILE A 14 -0.30 18.45 -3.39
C ILE A 14 -0.62 16.95 -3.36
N ARG A 15 -0.40 16.26 -2.23
CA ARG A 15 -0.79 14.85 -2.09
C ARG A 15 -2.29 14.69 -2.33
N TYR A 16 -3.10 15.47 -1.61
CA TYR A 16 -4.56 15.45 -1.73
C TYR A 16 -5.04 15.67 -3.17
N ALA A 17 -4.60 16.76 -3.81
CA ALA A 17 -5.05 17.12 -5.15
C ALA A 17 -4.62 16.08 -6.20
N SER A 18 -3.41 15.53 -6.07
CA SER A 18 -2.92 14.50 -7.00
C SER A 18 -3.67 13.17 -6.85
N ILE A 19 -4.00 12.76 -5.63
CA ILE A 19 -4.81 11.56 -5.37
C ILE A 19 -6.23 11.72 -5.92
N LEU A 20 -6.87 12.88 -5.69
CA LEU A 20 -8.19 13.16 -6.24
C LEU A 20 -8.19 13.18 -7.77
N LEU A 21 -7.19 13.83 -8.38
CA LEU A 21 -7.05 13.87 -9.84
C LEU A 21 -6.98 12.45 -10.41
N MET A 22 -6.16 11.58 -9.82
CA MET A 22 -6.05 10.19 -10.22
C MET A 22 -7.39 9.43 -10.14
N GLY A 23 -8.10 9.57 -9.02
CA GLY A 23 -9.41 8.95 -8.83
C GLY A 23 -10.46 9.48 -9.81
N ASN A 24 -10.37 10.74 -10.23
CA ASN A 24 -11.26 11.28 -11.26
C ASN A 24 -10.89 10.80 -12.68
N LEU A 25 -9.60 10.68 -12.98
CA LEU A 25 -9.13 10.19 -14.28
C LEU A 25 -9.51 8.74 -14.55
N SER A 26 -9.67 7.90 -13.51
CA SER A 26 -10.07 6.50 -13.70
C SER A 26 -11.45 6.34 -14.32
N LYS A 27 -12.35 7.31 -14.13
CA LYS A 27 -13.67 7.33 -14.77
C LYS A 27 -13.61 7.47 -16.29
N PHE A 28 -12.51 8.02 -16.81
CA PHE A 28 -12.31 8.27 -18.24
C PHE A 28 -11.31 7.29 -18.86
N GLY A 29 -10.38 6.75 -18.07
CA GLY A 29 -9.29 5.88 -18.52
C GLY A 29 -9.50 4.38 -18.29
N SER A 30 -10.63 3.94 -17.73
CA SER A 30 -10.84 2.55 -17.31
C SER A 30 -10.75 1.49 -18.41
N GLY A 31 -10.87 1.89 -19.68
CA GLY A 31 -10.73 0.99 -20.84
C GLY A 31 -9.29 0.83 -21.35
N GLU A 32 -8.35 1.64 -20.87
CA GLU A 32 -6.98 1.70 -21.39
C GLU A 32 -6.02 0.82 -20.56
N PRO A 33 -5.27 -0.11 -21.18
CA PRO A 33 -4.29 -0.95 -20.47
C PRO A 33 -3.26 -0.15 -19.67
N VAL A 34 -2.83 0.99 -20.23
CA VAL A 34 -1.89 1.92 -19.58
C VAL A 34 -2.44 2.43 -18.24
N PHE A 35 -3.77 2.56 -18.12
CA PHE A 35 -4.39 3.01 -16.88
C PHE A 35 -4.34 1.91 -15.81
N LYS A 36 -4.56 0.65 -16.18
CA LYS A 36 -4.41 -0.50 -15.27
C LYS A 36 -3.00 -0.56 -14.68
N ASP A 37 -1.97 -0.48 -15.52
CA ASP A 37 -0.57 -0.48 -15.07
C ASP A 37 -0.29 0.70 -14.12
N GLN A 38 -0.87 1.86 -14.43
CA GLN A 38 -0.73 3.06 -13.59
C GLN A 38 -1.39 2.88 -12.22
N ILE A 39 -2.52 2.17 -12.12
CA ILE A 39 -3.15 1.84 -10.83
C ILE A 39 -2.27 0.92 -10.01
N HIS A 40 -1.71 -0.14 -10.60
CA HIS A 40 -0.78 -1.00 -9.87
C HIS A 40 0.48 -0.23 -9.40
N ASN A 41 0.97 0.70 -10.23
CA ASN A 41 2.16 1.51 -9.91
C ASN A 41 2.00 2.41 -8.68
N VAL A 42 0.77 2.85 -8.38
CA VAL A 42 0.45 3.75 -7.26
C VAL A 42 -0.29 3.06 -6.12
N LEU A 43 -0.71 1.80 -6.30
CA LEU A 43 -1.54 1.06 -5.35
C LEU A 43 -0.91 1.02 -3.95
N VAL A 44 0.37 0.67 -3.86
CA VAL A 44 1.09 0.65 -2.57
C VAL A 44 1.11 2.03 -1.92
N SER A 45 1.35 3.09 -2.68
CA SER A 45 1.35 4.46 -2.14
C SER A 45 -0.02 4.83 -1.57
N LEU A 46 -1.11 4.53 -2.29
CA LEU A 46 -2.47 4.76 -1.79
C LEU A 46 -2.76 3.98 -0.50
N LEU A 47 -2.37 2.70 -0.46
CA LEU A 47 -2.58 1.83 0.69
C LEU A 47 -1.85 2.31 1.93
N LEU A 48 -0.62 2.80 1.78
CA LEU A 48 0.17 3.29 2.91
C LEU A 48 -0.30 4.68 3.37
N HIS A 49 -0.89 5.49 2.49
CA HIS A 49 -1.47 6.79 2.86
C HIS A 49 -2.92 6.70 3.36
N LEU A 50 -3.49 5.50 3.55
CA LEU A 50 -4.73 5.34 4.33
C LEU A 50 -4.54 5.65 5.83
N VAL A 51 -3.28 5.79 6.28
CA VAL A 51 -2.90 6.26 7.61
C VAL A 51 -2.17 7.61 7.59
N ASP A 52 -2.34 8.40 6.51
CA ASP A 52 -1.73 9.74 6.39
C ASP A 52 -2.16 10.65 7.57
N PRO A 53 -1.25 11.48 8.12
CA PRO A 53 -1.58 12.39 9.21
C PRO A 53 -2.63 13.44 8.82
N ASN A 54 -2.77 13.78 7.54
CA ASN A 54 -3.85 14.65 7.06
C ASN A 54 -5.10 13.80 6.72
N PRO A 55 -6.23 13.99 7.45
CA PRO A 55 -7.47 13.25 7.20
C PRO A 55 -8.05 13.44 5.79
N GLN A 56 -7.80 14.57 5.13
CA GLN A 56 -8.24 14.80 3.75
C GLN A 56 -7.50 13.91 2.77
N VAL A 57 -6.21 13.64 3.00
CA VAL A 57 -5.43 12.70 2.20
C VAL A 57 -5.98 11.28 2.37
N VAL A 58 -6.31 10.89 3.61
CA VAL A 58 -6.97 9.59 3.89
C VAL A 58 -8.30 9.46 3.12
N LYS A 59 -9.15 10.49 3.16
CA LYS A 59 -10.43 10.54 2.42
C LYS A 59 -10.20 10.44 0.90
N ALA A 60 -9.21 11.16 0.37
CA ALA A 60 -8.84 11.10 -1.04
C ALA A 60 -8.33 9.71 -1.44
N CYS A 61 -7.52 9.05 -0.61
CA CYS A 61 -7.05 7.68 -0.86
C CYS A 61 -8.23 6.70 -0.94
N LYS A 62 -9.14 6.75 0.04
CA LYS A 62 -10.36 5.92 0.04
C LYS A 62 -11.19 6.14 -1.22
N PHE A 63 -11.43 7.41 -1.58
CA PHE A 63 -12.14 7.75 -2.81
C PHE A 63 -11.43 7.17 -4.05
N ALA A 64 -10.14 7.47 -4.24
CA ALA A 64 -9.40 7.05 -5.41
C ALA A 64 -9.38 5.52 -5.54
N MET A 65 -9.11 4.80 -4.45
CA MET A 65 -9.11 3.34 -4.46
C MET A 65 -10.48 2.77 -4.83
N ARG A 66 -11.59 3.35 -4.36
CA ARG A 66 -12.92 2.89 -4.72
C ARG A 66 -13.28 3.13 -6.17
N VAL A 67 -12.96 4.30 -6.70
CA VAL A 67 -13.28 4.59 -8.10
C VAL A 67 -12.38 3.78 -9.04
N CYS A 68 -11.12 3.55 -8.67
CA CYS A 68 -10.18 2.74 -9.44
C CYS A 68 -10.38 1.22 -9.26
N ALA A 69 -11.16 0.78 -8.27
CA ALA A 69 -11.30 -0.63 -7.89
C ALA A 69 -11.62 -1.56 -9.08
N PRO A 70 -12.59 -1.24 -9.97
CA PRO A 70 -12.91 -2.11 -11.11
C PRO A 70 -11.76 -2.31 -12.10
N VAL A 71 -10.77 -1.40 -12.10
CA VAL A 71 -9.63 -1.44 -13.02
C VAL A 71 -8.45 -2.24 -12.46
N VAL A 72 -8.46 -2.56 -11.15
CA VAL A 72 -7.39 -3.35 -10.50
C VAL A 72 -7.29 -4.75 -11.11
N GLY A 73 -8.40 -5.31 -11.61
CA GLY A 73 -8.41 -6.62 -12.25
C GLY A 73 -8.48 -7.80 -11.27
N SER A 74 -9.06 -7.58 -10.09
CA SER A 74 -9.43 -8.62 -9.11
C SER A 74 -10.82 -8.30 -8.56
N GLU A 75 -11.75 -9.27 -8.61
CA GLU A 75 -13.11 -9.09 -8.11
C GLU A 75 -13.12 -9.02 -6.58
N GLN A 76 -12.29 -9.82 -5.91
CA GLN A 76 -12.16 -9.87 -4.46
C GLN A 76 -11.63 -8.54 -3.92
N ILE A 77 -10.58 -7.99 -4.53
CA ILE A 77 -10.03 -6.69 -4.15
C ILE A 77 -11.03 -5.57 -4.46
N THR A 78 -11.75 -5.68 -5.58
CA THR A 78 -12.81 -4.72 -5.92
C THR A 78 -13.89 -4.67 -4.85
N ALA A 79 -14.44 -5.83 -4.48
CA ALA A 79 -15.46 -5.95 -3.44
C ALA A 79 -14.94 -5.42 -2.09
N MET A 80 -13.71 -5.77 -1.73
CA MET A 80 -13.07 -5.30 -0.50
C MET A 80 -12.95 -3.77 -0.46
N PHE A 81 -12.52 -3.13 -1.53
CA PHE A 81 -12.43 -1.67 -1.59
C PHE A 81 -13.82 -1.03 -1.48
N GLN A 82 -14.83 -1.58 -2.15
CA GLN A 82 -16.19 -1.05 -2.07
C GLN A 82 -16.81 -1.15 -0.68
N ASN A 83 -16.54 -2.23 0.06
CA ASN A 83 -17.15 -2.50 1.38
C ASN A 83 -16.45 -1.79 2.55
N HIS A 84 -15.13 -1.57 2.44
CA HIS A 84 -14.33 -1.09 3.57
C HIS A 84 -13.89 0.37 3.45
N LEU A 85 -13.73 0.91 2.23
CA LEU A 85 -13.15 2.24 2.02
C LEU A 85 -14.19 3.36 1.86
N HIS A 86 -15.31 3.30 2.58
CA HIS A 86 -16.26 4.43 2.63
C HIS A 86 -15.61 5.63 3.31
N GLU A 87 -15.84 6.83 2.78
CA GLU A 87 -15.16 8.07 3.17
C GLU A 87 -15.16 8.28 4.69
N ASP A 88 -16.34 8.23 5.31
CA ASP A 88 -16.53 8.49 6.75
C ASP A 88 -16.48 7.22 7.62
N LYS A 89 -16.23 6.04 7.04
CA LYS A 89 -16.15 4.78 7.79
C LYS A 89 -14.74 4.61 8.37
N SER A 90 -14.65 4.27 9.66
CA SER A 90 -13.38 3.88 10.28
C SER A 90 -12.85 2.59 9.62
N LEU A 91 -11.53 2.51 9.47
CA LEU A 91 -10.88 1.37 8.85
C LEU A 91 -10.03 0.65 9.90
N HIS A 92 -10.27 -0.65 10.10
CA HIS A 92 -9.36 -1.52 10.82
C HIS A 92 -8.17 -1.84 9.92
N TYR A 93 -7.21 -0.90 9.85
CA TYR A 93 -6.14 -0.90 8.86
C TYR A 93 -5.34 -2.22 8.82
N GLY A 94 -4.99 -2.76 9.98
CA GLY A 94 -4.21 -4.00 10.06
C GLY A 94 -4.94 -5.21 9.46
N GLU A 95 -6.21 -5.42 9.83
CA GLU A 95 -7.05 -6.48 9.26
C GLU A 95 -7.24 -6.29 7.76
N PHE A 96 -7.51 -5.05 7.34
CA PHE A 96 -7.65 -4.69 5.94
C PHE A 96 -6.39 -5.00 5.12
N ILE A 97 -5.20 -4.63 5.58
CA ILE A 97 -3.95 -4.94 4.86
C ILE A 97 -3.67 -6.44 4.88
N ASN A 98 -3.90 -7.13 6.00
CA ASN A 98 -3.71 -8.57 6.08
C ASN A 98 -4.54 -9.32 5.02
N ASP A 99 -5.85 -9.05 4.96
CA ASP A 99 -6.72 -9.70 3.99
C ASP A 99 -6.40 -9.29 2.55
N LEU A 100 -6.04 -8.03 2.33
CA LEU A 100 -5.65 -7.55 1.01
C LEU A 100 -4.40 -8.27 0.49
N THR A 101 -3.39 -8.49 1.34
CA THR A 101 -2.16 -9.17 0.90
C THR A 101 -2.42 -10.60 0.43
N LYS A 102 -3.39 -11.32 1.03
CA LYS A 102 -3.80 -12.65 0.56
C LYS A 102 -4.33 -12.60 -0.88
N TYR A 103 -5.18 -11.61 -1.18
CA TYR A 103 -5.68 -11.42 -2.55
C TYR A 103 -4.60 -10.94 -3.52
N LEU A 104 -3.65 -10.10 -3.09
CA LEU A 104 -2.53 -9.69 -3.94
C LEU A 104 -1.64 -10.89 -4.34
N ILE A 105 -1.39 -11.81 -3.40
CA ILE A 105 -0.64 -13.04 -3.65
C ILE A 105 -1.39 -13.95 -4.62
N GLN A 106 -2.68 -14.15 -4.38
CA GLN A 106 -3.52 -15.01 -5.20
C GLN A 106 -3.70 -14.46 -6.63
N ASP A 107 -4.07 -13.19 -6.76
CA ASP A 107 -4.52 -12.64 -8.05
C ASP A 107 -3.37 -12.00 -8.84
N PHE A 108 -2.29 -11.59 -8.18
CA PHE A 108 -1.15 -10.91 -8.82
C PHE A 108 0.23 -11.47 -8.41
N PRO A 109 0.48 -12.79 -8.49
CA PRO A 109 1.76 -13.39 -8.11
C PRO A 109 2.96 -12.82 -8.90
N GLY A 110 2.75 -12.44 -10.17
CA GLY A 110 3.80 -11.81 -11.00
C GLY A 110 4.20 -10.40 -10.56
N MET A 111 3.39 -9.73 -9.73
CA MET A 111 3.62 -8.36 -9.26
C MET A 111 4.19 -8.28 -7.85
N LEU A 112 4.37 -9.42 -7.16
CA LEU A 112 4.81 -9.43 -5.76
C LEU A 112 6.16 -8.77 -5.58
N ASN A 113 7.13 -9.03 -6.47
CA ASN A 113 8.41 -8.35 -6.42
C ASN A 113 8.25 -6.82 -6.55
N PHE A 114 7.36 -6.35 -7.44
CA PHE A 114 7.11 -4.92 -7.62
C PHE A 114 6.48 -4.28 -6.38
N TYR A 115 5.49 -4.93 -5.76
CA TYR A 115 4.87 -4.44 -4.54
C TYR A 115 5.85 -4.43 -3.37
N HIS A 116 6.67 -5.48 -3.20
CA HIS A 116 7.65 -5.54 -2.13
C HIS A 116 8.67 -4.39 -2.23
N ILE A 117 9.22 -4.12 -3.42
CA ILE A 117 10.17 -3.02 -3.64
C ILE A 117 9.49 -1.68 -3.32
N SER A 118 8.24 -1.52 -3.77
CA SER A 118 7.47 -0.30 -3.54
C SER A 118 7.23 -0.07 -2.04
N VAL A 119 6.89 -1.11 -1.26
CA VAL A 119 6.70 -0.99 0.19
C VAL A 119 7.99 -0.60 0.89
N ILE A 120 9.13 -1.22 0.54
CA ILE A 120 10.44 -0.92 1.16
C ILE A 120 10.83 0.55 0.95
N GLN A 121 10.45 1.18 -0.17
CA GLN A 121 10.73 2.61 -0.40
C GLN A 121 10.12 3.51 0.68
N PHE A 122 9.04 3.08 1.34
CA PHE A 122 8.37 3.83 2.40
C PHE A 122 8.97 3.62 3.79
N PHE A 123 9.97 2.75 3.96
CA PHE A 123 10.69 2.62 5.24
C PHE A 123 11.46 3.90 5.61
N LYS A 124 11.73 4.75 4.63
CA LYS A 124 12.34 6.07 4.81
C LYS A 124 11.33 7.22 4.70
N SER A 125 10.03 6.93 4.78
CA SER A 125 8.99 7.96 4.74
C SER A 125 9.20 8.96 5.88
N ASN A 126 8.88 10.23 5.63
CA ASN A 126 8.93 11.27 6.65
C ASN A 126 7.91 11.03 7.77
N TRP A 127 6.81 10.33 7.49
CA TRP A 127 5.73 10.08 8.44
C TRP A 127 5.90 8.74 9.17
N PRO A 128 5.98 8.73 10.50
CA PRO A 128 6.11 7.49 11.28
C PRO A 128 4.92 6.54 11.04
N GLU A 129 3.71 7.05 10.87
CA GLU A 129 2.51 6.26 10.58
C GLU A 129 2.67 5.45 9.28
N VAL A 130 3.20 6.10 8.24
CA VAL A 130 3.47 5.48 6.94
C VAL A 130 4.61 4.47 7.02
N ARG A 131 5.67 4.76 7.80
CA ARG A 131 6.76 3.80 8.05
C ARG A 131 6.25 2.55 8.78
N ALA A 132 5.44 2.73 9.83
CA ALA A 132 4.83 1.64 10.58
C ALA A 132 3.88 0.81 9.71
N ALA A 133 3.07 1.46 8.88
CA ALA A 133 2.20 0.80 7.90
C ALA A 133 3.00 -0.01 6.88
N ALA A 134 4.13 0.51 6.40
CA ALA A 134 4.99 -0.23 5.47
C ALA A 134 5.61 -1.48 6.12
N ALA A 135 6.06 -1.38 7.39
CA ALA A 135 6.54 -2.53 8.15
C ALA A 135 5.45 -3.59 8.33
N MET A 136 4.24 -3.16 8.70
CA MET A 136 3.08 -4.04 8.84
C MET A 136 2.72 -4.72 7.52
N PHE A 137 2.69 -3.96 6.41
CA PHE A 137 2.39 -4.49 5.09
C PHE A 137 3.38 -5.59 4.71
N ILE A 138 4.69 -5.33 4.84
CA ILE A 138 5.68 -6.35 4.46
C ILE A 138 5.58 -7.59 5.35
N GLY A 139 5.28 -7.40 6.65
CA GLY A 139 5.06 -8.50 7.58
C GLY A 139 3.90 -9.38 7.16
N PHE A 140 2.74 -8.80 6.85
CA PHE A 140 1.58 -9.56 6.36
C PHE A 140 1.82 -10.19 5.00
N LEU A 141 2.50 -9.48 4.08
CA LEU A 141 2.84 -10.05 2.77
C LEU A 141 3.70 -11.31 2.92
N LEU A 142 4.69 -11.29 3.83
CA LEU A 142 5.55 -12.44 4.11
C LEU A 142 4.82 -13.55 4.86
N GLY A 143 4.06 -13.21 5.90
CA GLY A 143 3.33 -14.20 6.70
C GLY A 143 2.23 -14.93 5.91
N ASN A 144 1.69 -14.30 4.86
CA ASN A 144 0.72 -14.91 3.95
C ASN A 144 1.36 -15.60 2.73
N LEU A 145 2.68 -15.48 2.54
CA LEU A 145 3.37 -15.98 1.35
C LEU A 145 3.53 -17.51 1.41
N GLN A 146 3.28 -18.19 0.30
CA GLN A 146 3.57 -19.61 0.15
C GLN A 146 5.04 -19.83 -0.22
N GLN A 147 5.62 -20.98 0.18
CA GLN A 147 7.04 -21.30 -0.02
C GLN A 147 7.53 -21.09 -1.47
N GLU A 148 6.69 -21.40 -2.44
CA GLU A 148 6.99 -21.25 -3.87
C GLU A 148 7.23 -19.79 -4.32
N HIS A 149 6.67 -18.81 -3.63
CA HIS A 149 6.79 -17.40 -3.99
C HIS A 149 7.93 -16.67 -3.28
N PHE A 150 8.62 -17.29 -2.30
CA PHE A 150 9.71 -16.64 -1.56
C PHE A 150 10.86 -16.17 -2.47
N SER A 151 11.12 -16.92 -3.54
CA SER A 151 12.15 -16.57 -4.54
C SER A 151 11.88 -15.24 -5.26
N GLN A 152 10.64 -14.74 -5.23
CA GLN A 152 10.26 -13.48 -5.86
C GLN A 152 10.61 -12.26 -5.01
N LEU A 153 10.88 -12.45 -3.71
CA LEU A 153 11.17 -11.36 -2.78
C LEU A 153 12.65 -11.33 -2.45
N ASN A 154 13.22 -10.13 -2.40
CA ASN A 154 14.60 -9.95 -1.94
C ASN A 154 14.62 -9.92 -0.40
N MET A 155 14.62 -11.11 0.20
CA MET A 155 14.59 -11.26 1.66
C MET A 155 15.72 -10.51 2.34
N ALA A 156 16.93 -10.47 1.77
CA ALA A 156 18.04 -9.72 2.34
C ALA A 156 17.75 -8.21 2.46
N THR A 157 17.09 -7.64 1.45
CA THR A 157 16.68 -6.22 1.46
C THR A 157 15.56 -5.98 2.47
N VAL A 158 14.59 -6.90 2.56
CA VAL A 158 13.51 -6.84 3.54
C VAL A 158 14.06 -6.90 4.97
N THR A 159 14.90 -7.89 5.28
CA THR A 159 15.55 -8.03 6.60
C THR A 159 16.34 -6.78 6.96
N LYS A 160 17.19 -6.30 6.04
CA LYS A 160 17.99 -5.09 6.27
C LYS A 160 17.12 -3.88 6.56
N GLY A 161 16.03 -3.71 5.80
CA GLY A 161 15.07 -2.64 5.99
C GLY A 161 14.38 -2.71 7.36
N LEU A 162 13.89 -3.89 7.76
CA LEU A 162 13.24 -4.07 9.06
C LEU A 162 14.22 -3.84 10.23
N VAL A 163 15.46 -4.31 10.11
CA VAL A 163 16.50 -4.06 11.14
C VAL A 163 16.75 -2.57 11.34
N LEU A 164 16.71 -1.77 10.26
CA LEU A 164 16.80 -0.31 10.38
C LEU A 164 15.57 0.27 11.10
N LEU A 165 14.36 -0.22 10.80
CA LEU A 165 13.13 0.24 11.46
C LEU A 165 13.04 -0.16 12.94
N LEU A 166 13.71 -1.23 13.38
CA LEU A 166 13.85 -1.54 14.81
C LEU A 166 14.61 -0.47 15.59
N GLN A 167 15.39 0.36 14.89
CA GLN A 167 16.13 1.48 15.46
C GLN A 167 15.42 2.82 15.22
N ASP A 168 14.20 2.82 14.68
CA ASP A 168 13.44 4.03 14.40
C ASP A 168 13.23 4.85 15.67
N SER A 169 13.20 6.18 15.54
CA SER A 169 12.87 7.10 16.64
C SER A 169 11.50 6.83 17.24
N ASP A 170 10.53 6.42 16.42
CA ASP A 170 9.15 6.23 16.82
C ASP A 170 8.91 4.82 17.40
N PRO A 171 8.35 4.68 18.62
CA PRO A 171 8.13 3.39 19.25
C PRO A 171 7.13 2.49 18.51
N VAL A 172 6.14 3.06 17.83
CA VAL A 172 5.15 2.29 17.07
C VAL A 172 5.80 1.68 15.83
N VAL A 173 6.67 2.43 15.16
CA VAL A 173 7.45 1.91 14.03
C VAL A 173 8.32 0.73 14.46
N ARG A 174 9.04 0.86 15.58
CA ARG A 174 9.85 -0.24 16.14
C ARG A 174 9.02 -1.48 16.46
N ALA A 175 7.85 -1.29 17.06
CA ALA A 175 6.94 -2.39 17.38
C ALA A 175 6.46 -3.12 16.12
N LYS A 176 6.04 -2.39 15.07
CA LYS A 176 5.61 -2.99 13.81
C LYS A 176 6.74 -3.67 13.04
N ALA A 177 7.97 -3.15 13.13
CA ALA A 177 9.14 -3.82 12.59
C ALA A 177 9.42 -5.16 13.31
N ALA A 178 9.32 -5.20 14.64
CA ALA A 178 9.48 -6.42 15.41
C ALA A 178 8.40 -7.47 15.11
N GLU A 179 7.13 -7.05 15.03
CA GLU A 179 6.01 -7.91 14.63
C GLU A 179 6.23 -8.50 13.22
N ALA A 180 6.68 -7.68 12.27
CA ALA A 180 6.96 -8.11 10.90
C ALA A 180 8.11 -9.11 10.81
N MET A 181 9.19 -8.92 11.59
CA MET A 181 10.28 -9.90 11.65
C MET A 181 9.84 -11.24 12.23
N GLY A 182 8.85 -11.25 13.14
CA GLY A 182 8.27 -12.48 13.67
C GLY A 182 7.58 -13.35 12.62
N GLN A 183 7.33 -12.83 11.42
CA GLN A 183 6.74 -13.58 10.30
C GLN A 183 7.78 -14.32 9.45
N PHE A 184 9.07 -14.18 9.76
CA PHE A 184 10.13 -14.85 9.01
C PHE A 184 10.26 -16.29 9.52
N HIS A 185 10.09 -17.26 8.63
CA HIS A 185 10.21 -18.68 8.92
C HIS A 185 11.43 -19.31 8.21
#